data_AF-A0A3D1AX68-F1
#
_entry.id   AF-A0A3D1AX68-F1
#
_cell.length_a   1.000
_cell.length_b   1.000
_cell.length_c   1.000
_cell.angle_alpha   90.00
_cell.angle_beta   90.00
_cell.angle_gamma   90.00
#
_symmetry.space_group_name_H-M   'P 1'
#
loop_
_entity.id
_entity.type
_entity.pdbx_description
1 polymer ?
#
loop_
_entity_poly.entity_id
_entity_poly.type
_entity_poly.pdbx_seq_one_letter_code
_entity_poly.pdbx_strand_id
1 'polypeptide(L)'
;MTFSPALEARIARILATYPAGRKRSAVIPMLMYCQDEIGSVTPELVEEIALRTGVSPLRVDEVVTYYSMLHRKPMGKAHVQI
;
A
#
# COMPACT_ATOMS: atom_id res chain seq x y z
N MET A 1 -7.78 -10.14 -1.65
CA MET A 1 -6.57 -10.48 -2.44
C MET A 1 -5.69 -11.41 -1.62
N THR A 2 -4.96 -12.36 -2.23
CA THR A 2 -4.03 -13.24 -1.47
C THR A 2 -2.60 -12.79 -1.74
N PHE A 3 -1.92 -12.27 -0.71
CA PHE A 3 -0.51 -11.87 -0.79
C PHE A 3 0.43 -13.05 -0.56
N SER A 4 1.70 -12.93 -1.00
CA SER A 4 2.72 -13.91 -0.63
C SER A 4 2.87 -14.01 0.90
N PRO A 5 3.27 -15.19 1.44
CA PRO A 5 3.48 -15.33 2.88
C PRO A 5 4.50 -14.33 3.46
N ALA A 6 5.49 -13.95 2.66
CA ALA A 6 6.50 -12.97 3.04
C ALA A 6 5.93 -11.55 3.16
N LEU A 7 5.06 -11.15 2.23
CA LEU A 7 4.37 -9.87 2.26
C LEU A 7 3.35 -9.81 3.40
N GLU A 8 2.58 -10.88 3.62
CA GLU A 8 1.69 -10.98 4.79
C GLU A 8 2.44 -10.78 6.11
N ALA A 9 3.57 -11.45 6.28
CA ALA A 9 4.41 -11.28 7.48
C ALA A 9 5.00 -9.87 7.62
N ARG A 10 5.24 -9.15 6.51
CA ARG A 10 5.64 -7.74 6.54
C ARG A 10 4.47 -6.84 6.94
N ILE A 11 3.31 -7.02 6.32
CA ILE A 11 2.09 -6.25 6.61
C ILE A 11 1.71 -6.40 8.09
N ALA A 12 1.71 -7.62 8.63
CA ALA A 12 1.42 -7.88 10.04
C ALA A 12 2.38 -7.14 10.98
N ARG A 13 3.68 -7.12 10.67
CA ARG A 13 4.69 -6.37 11.45
C ARG A 13 4.45 -4.85 11.42
N ILE A 14 4.11 -4.31 10.26
CA ILE A 14 3.81 -2.87 10.11
C ILE A 14 2.58 -2.52 10.92
N LEU A 15 1.49 -3.29 10.78
CA LEU A 15 0.26 -3.06 11.52
C LEU A 15 0.46 -3.17 13.04
N ALA A 16 1.35 -4.05 13.50
CA ALA A 16 1.71 -4.16 14.91
C ALA A 16 2.56 -2.99 15.44
N THR A 17 3.29 -2.31 14.55
CA THR A 17 4.14 -1.16 14.91
C THR A 17 3.30 0.08 15.21
N TYR A 18 2.13 0.22 14.57
CA TYR A 18 1.25 1.37 14.78
C TYR A 18 0.19 1.09 15.86
N PRO A 19 0.11 1.90 16.93
CA PRO A 19 -0.86 1.71 17.98
C PRO A 19 -2.31 1.86 17.46
N ALA A 20 -3.25 1.29 18.22
CA ALA A 20 -4.68 1.40 17.92
C ALA A 20 -5.09 2.88 17.75
N GLY A 21 -5.84 3.18 16.68
CA GLY A 21 -6.21 4.55 16.31
C GLY A 21 -5.21 5.30 15.42
N ARG A 22 -3.97 4.79 15.24
CA ARG A 22 -2.96 5.36 14.32
C ARG A 22 -2.66 4.49 13.10
N LYS A 23 -3.51 3.51 12.81
CA LYS A 23 -3.39 2.61 11.66
C LYS A 23 -3.40 3.33 10.30
N ARG A 24 -3.91 4.57 10.21
CA ARG A 24 -3.85 5.40 9.00
C ARG A 24 -2.41 5.64 8.52
N SER A 25 -1.45 5.75 9.44
CA SER A 25 -0.03 5.96 9.09
C SER A 25 0.60 4.72 8.44
N ALA A 26 0.01 3.54 8.62
CA ALA A 26 0.46 2.31 7.99
C ALA A 26 0.15 2.23 6.49
N VAL A 27 -0.76 3.07 5.97
CA VAL A 27 -1.23 3.02 4.58
C VAL A 27 -0.08 3.18 3.58
N ILE A 28 0.80 4.16 3.80
CA ILE A 28 1.92 4.45 2.89
C ILE A 28 2.90 3.26 2.81
N PRO A 29 3.49 2.76 3.92
CA PRO A 29 4.42 1.65 3.83
C PRO A 29 3.75 0.37 3.31
N MET A 30 2.46 0.14 3.63
CA MET A 30 1.73 -0.99 3.05
C MET A 30 1.59 -0.89 1.53
N LEU A 31 1.21 0.28 1.01
CA LEU A 31 1.11 0.53 -0.44
C LEU A 31 2.45 0.32 -1.14
N MET A 32 3.56 0.78 -0.54
CA MET A 32 4.90 0.61 -1.10
C MET A 32 5.27 -0.88 -1.24
N TYR A 33 5.11 -1.67 -0.17
CA TYR A 33 5.46 -3.09 -0.23
C TYR A 33 4.56 -3.89 -1.17
N CYS A 34 3.27 -3.58 -1.21
CA CYS A 34 2.37 -4.23 -2.14
C CYS A 34 2.69 -3.84 -3.59
N GLN A 35 3.02 -2.57 -3.85
CA GLN A 35 3.47 -2.12 -5.16
C GLN A 35 4.78 -2.82 -5.58
N ASP A 36 5.73 -3.05 -4.67
CA ASP A 36 6.97 -3.76 -5.00
C ASP A 36 6.73 -5.20 -5.47
N GLU A 37 5.70 -5.88 -4.94
CA GLU A 37 5.35 -7.26 -5.31
C GLU A 37 4.44 -7.33 -6.54
N ILE A 38 3.46 -6.43 -6.64
CA ILE A 38 2.42 -6.44 -7.68
C ILE A 38 2.84 -5.62 -8.91
N GLY A 39 3.74 -4.66 -8.73
CA GLY A 39 4.25 -3.73 -9.74
C GLY A 39 3.47 -2.41 -9.86
N SER A 40 2.26 -2.33 -9.33
CA SER A 40 1.45 -1.09 -9.31
C SER A 40 0.34 -1.15 -8.28
N VAL A 41 -0.26 0.00 -7.97
CA VAL A 41 -1.41 0.14 -7.09
C VAL A 41 -2.71 -0.05 -7.87
N THR A 42 -3.31 -1.24 -7.74
CA THR A 42 -4.60 -1.58 -8.37
C THR A 42 -5.79 -1.16 -7.49
N PRO A 43 -7.00 -1.03 -8.05
CA PRO A 43 -8.22 -0.77 -7.26
C PRO A 43 -8.47 -1.85 -6.18
N GLU A 44 -8.22 -3.11 -6.52
CA GLU A 44 -8.32 -4.24 -5.58
C GLU A 44 -7.35 -4.09 -4.40
N LEU A 45 -6.14 -3.61 -4.66
CA LEU A 45 -5.15 -3.35 -3.62
C LEU A 45 -5.58 -2.21 -2.70
N VAL A 46 -6.19 -1.16 -3.26
CA VAL A 46 -6.75 -0.03 -2.50
C VAL A 46 -7.83 -0.50 -1.54
N GLU A 47 -8.76 -1.35 -2.00
CA GLU A 47 -9.81 -1.92 -1.16
C GLU A 47 -9.24 -2.83 -0.05
N GLU A 48 -8.27 -3.68 -0.37
CA GLU A 48 -7.63 -4.57 0.60
C GLU A 48 -6.89 -3.78 1.71
N ILE A 49 -6.17 -2.73 1.34
CA ILE A 49 -5.46 -1.87 2.31
C ILE A 49 -6.46 -1.07 3.16
N ALA A 50 -7.53 -0.57 2.55
CA ALA A 50 -8.60 0.11 3.27
C ALA A 50 -9.22 -0.79 4.35
N LEU A 51 -9.54 -2.05 3.99
CA LEU A 51 -10.07 -3.05 4.91
C LEU A 51 -9.11 -3.34 6.08
N ARG A 52 -7.81 -3.54 5.80
CA ARG A 52 -6.82 -3.88 6.82
C ARG A 52 -6.48 -2.73 7.77
N THR A 53 -6.46 -1.51 7.26
CA THR A 53 -6.12 -0.31 8.04
C THR A 53 -7.33 0.34 8.69
N GLY A 54 -8.55 -0.04 8.27
CA GLY A 54 -9.81 0.52 8.75
C GLY A 54 -10.07 1.94 8.27
N VAL A 55 -9.45 2.35 7.15
CA VAL A 55 -9.66 3.66 6.52
C VAL A 55 -10.56 3.51 5.30
N SER A 56 -11.19 4.60 4.85
CA SER A 56 -12.00 4.54 3.62
C SER A 56 -11.11 4.35 2.38
N PRO A 57 -11.59 3.62 1.36
CA PRO A 57 -10.89 3.49 0.07
C PRO A 57 -10.53 4.84 -0.55
N LEU A 58 -11.44 5.82 -0.49
CA LEU A 58 -11.21 7.20 -0.95
C LEU A 58 -9.95 7.82 -0.34
N ARG A 59 -9.72 7.61 0.96
CA ARG A 59 -8.56 8.14 1.67
C ARG A 59 -7.26 7.44 1.27
N VAL A 60 -7.33 6.16 0.93
CA VAL A 60 -6.18 5.44 0.36
C VAL A 60 -5.88 5.99 -1.04
N ASP A 61 -6.90 6.25 -1.85
CA ASP A 61 -6.75 6.86 -3.16
C ASP A 61 -6.18 8.28 -3.13
N GLU A 62 -6.57 9.09 -2.15
CA GLU A 62 -5.96 10.40 -1.90
C GLU A 62 -4.45 10.26 -1.64
N VAL A 63 -4.05 9.28 -0.83
CA VAL A 63 -2.64 9.00 -0.54
C VAL A 63 -1.90 8.58 -1.81
N VAL A 64 -2.47 7.68 -2.60
CA VAL A 64 -1.89 7.23 -3.88
C VAL A 64 -1.72 8.41 -4.85
N THR A 65 -2.67 9.33 -4.88
CA THR A 65 -2.62 10.51 -5.75
C THR A 65 -1.62 11.56 -5.25
N TYR A 66 -1.45 11.67 -3.92
CA TYR A 66 -0.58 12.67 -3.30
C TYR A 66 0.91 12.32 -3.39
N TYR A 67 1.28 11.04 -3.24
CA TYR A 67 2.67 10.61 -3.24
C TYR A 67 3.11 10.11 -4.62
N SER A 68 4.04 10.83 -5.24
CA SER A 68 4.59 10.51 -6.58
C SER A 68 5.30 9.16 -6.70
N MET A 69 5.68 8.52 -5.57
CA MET A 69 6.29 7.18 -5.57
C MET A 69 5.28 6.05 -5.79
N LEU A 70 3.98 6.36 -5.66
CA LEU A 70 2.90 5.39 -5.81
C LEU A 70 2.28 5.53 -7.20
N HIS A 71 2.23 4.43 -7.94
CA HIS A 71 1.86 4.40 -9.35
C HIS A 71 0.68 3.46 -9.56
N ARG A 72 -0.39 3.98 -10.16
CA ARG A 72 -1.56 3.16 -10.56
C ARG A 72 -1.34 2.32 -11.81
N LYS A 73 -0.25 2.57 -12.53
CA LYS A 73 0.11 1.87 -13.76
C LYS A 73 1.44 1.14 -13.55
N PRO A 74 1.61 -0.05 -14.13
CA PRO A 74 2.88 -0.76 -14.07
C PRO A 74 3.98 0.10 -14.69
N MET A 75 5.14 0.10 -14.03
CA MET A 75 6.34 0.79 -14.52
C MET A 75 7.36 -0.21 -15.09
N GLY A 76 8.24 0.28 -15.96
CA GLY A 76 9.37 -0.50 -16.44
C GLY A 76 10.33 -0.88 -15.32
N LYS A 77 11.24 -1.82 -15.60
CA LYS A 77 12.23 -2.33 -14.63
C LYS A 77 13.09 -1.24 -13.98
N ALA A 78 13.34 -0.14 -14.70
CA ALA A 78 14.03 1.02 -14.18
C ALA A 78 13.18 2.27 -14.42
N HIS A 79 12.86 2.99 -13.34
CA HIS A 79 12.21 4.29 -13.38
C HIS A 79 13.23 5.34 -12.93
N VAL A 80 13.71 6.16 -13.86
CA VAL A 80 14.68 7.22 -13.60
C VAL A 80 13.93 8.53 -13.41
N GLN A 81 14.02 9.11 -12.21
CA GLN A 81 13.49 10.43 -11.88
C GLN A 81 14.65 11.44 -11.93
N ILE A 82 14.45 12.55 -12.65
CA ILE A 82 15.42 13.65 -12.85
C ILE A 82 15.08 14.80 -11.90
#